data_AF-A0A5R9NQF8-F1
#
_entry.id   AF-A0A5R9NQF8-F1
#
_cell.length_a   1.000
_cell.length_b   1.000
_cell.length_c   1.000
_cell.angle_alpha   90.00
_cell.angle_beta   90.00
_cell.angle_gamma   90.00
#
_symmetry.space_group_name_H-M   'P 1'
#
loop_
_entity.id
_entity.type
_entity.pdbx_description
1 polymer ?
#
loop_
_entity_poly.entity_id
_entity_poly.type
_entity_poly.pdbx_seq_one_letter_code
_entity_poly.pdbx_strand_id
1 'polypeptide(L)'
;MKFRIVGAVALSFAVASCTHTTPDGRPLVQHFFRNVVMNGCGFQMTWESAREATDTFKPSIPTERGRLTDRGLMRAAIAVCGKVESAGKSKTIEVQVPDSGGVLRKIVVERE
;
A
#
# COMPACT_ATOMS: atom_id res chain seq x y z
N MET A 1 -55.54 -3.01 24.96
CA MET A 1 -54.12 -3.16 25.34
C MET A 1 -53.29 -3.35 24.08
N LYS A 2 -52.43 -2.39 23.75
CA LYS A 2 -51.55 -2.42 22.56
C LYS A 2 -50.21 -1.79 22.96
N PHE A 3 -49.16 -2.59 23.11
CA PHE A 3 -47.78 -2.15 22.90
C PHE A 3 -46.96 -3.37 22.47
N ARG A 4 -46.59 -3.41 21.19
CA ARG A 4 -45.54 -4.28 20.65
C ARG A 4 -44.31 -3.39 20.52
N ILE A 5 -43.32 -3.57 21.39
CA ILE A 5 -42.00 -2.96 21.22
C ILE A 5 -41.06 -4.11 20.87
N VAL A 6 -40.86 -4.32 19.58
CA VAL A 6 -39.74 -5.12 19.08
C VAL A 6 -38.56 -4.16 19.04
N GLY A 7 -37.76 -4.16 20.10
CA GLY A 7 -36.51 -3.40 20.15
C GLY A 7 -35.46 -4.12 19.32
N ALA A 8 -35.22 -3.66 18.09
CA ALA A 8 -34.07 -4.07 17.31
C ALA A 8 -32.82 -3.37 17.86
N VAL A 9 -31.97 -4.11 18.58
CA VAL A 9 -30.64 -3.64 18.97
C VAL A 9 -29.74 -3.78 17.75
N ALA A 10 -29.50 -2.67 17.05
CA ALA A 10 -28.48 -2.61 16.01
C ALA A 10 -27.10 -2.63 16.68
N LEU A 11 -26.43 -3.78 16.65
CA LEU A 11 -25.03 -3.92 17.00
C LEU A 11 -24.20 -3.29 15.88
N SER A 12 -23.83 -2.02 16.04
CA SER A 12 -22.84 -1.36 15.19
C SER A 12 -21.47 -2.01 15.44
N PHE A 13 -21.07 -2.91 14.54
CA PHE A 13 -19.70 -3.40 14.47
C PHE A 13 -18.81 -2.23 14.03
N ALA A 14 -18.25 -1.51 15.00
CA ALA A 14 -17.07 -0.71 14.75
C ALA A 14 -15.94 -1.68 14.39
N VAL A 15 -15.71 -1.88 13.09
CA VAL A 15 -14.50 -2.52 12.58
C VAL A 15 -13.34 -1.60 12.92
N ALA A 16 -12.83 -1.75 14.15
CA ALA A 16 -11.50 -1.28 14.53
C ALA A 16 -10.52 -2.07 13.67
N SER A 17 -10.30 -1.59 12.45
CA SER A 17 -9.31 -2.13 11.53
C SER A 17 -7.97 -1.83 12.18
N CYS A 18 -7.35 -2.83 12.81
CA CYS A 18 -6.01 -2.77 13.38
C CYS A 18 -5.02 -2.46 12.23
N THR A 19 -4.87 -1.19 11.91
CA THR A 19 -3.96 -0.74 10.87
C THR A 19 -2.57 -0.84 11.49
N HIS A 20 -1.78 -1.81 11.04
CA HIS A 20 -0.41 -1.95 11.53
C HIS A 20 0.39 -0.69 11.18
N THR A 21 0.88 0.02 12.19
CA THR A 21 1.73 1.20 12.06
C THR A 21 3.17 0.89 12.52
N THR A 22 4.14 1.59 11.95
CA THR A 22 5.54 1.58 12.40
C THR A 22 5.70 2.35 13.71
N PRO A 23 6.85 2.22 14.40
CA PRO A 23 7.13 3.00 15.62
C PRO A 23 6.97 4.51 15.44
N ASP A 24 7.19 5.01 14.22
CA ASP A 24 7.04 6.44 13.87
C ASP A 24 5.60 6.84 13.50
N GLY A 25 4.62 5.97 13.76
CA GLY A 25 3.19 6.23 13.51
C GLY A 25 2.77 6.18 12.05
N ARG A 26 3.67 5.83 11.13
CA ARG A 26 3.35 5.67 9.70
C ARG A 26 2.74 4.29 9.45
N PRO A 27 1.81 4.11 8.48
CA PRO A 27 1.28 2.78 8.23
C PRO A 27 2.35 1.88 7.59
N LEU A 28 2.40 0.63 8.06
CA LEU A 28 3.50 -0.31 7.86
C LEU A 28 3.78 -0.61 6.39
N VAL A 29 2.73 -0.63 5.56
CA VAL A 29 2.81 -0.94 4.11
C VAL A 29 3.55 0.14 3.34
N GLN A 30 3.15 1.40 3.52
CA GLN A 30 3.77 2.55 2.87
C GLN A 30 5.24 2.63 3.24
N HIS A 31 5.54 2.44 4.53
CA HIS A 31 6.90 2.41 5.04
C HIS A 31 7.71 1.28 4.43
N PHE A 32 7.17 0.06 4.41
CA PHE A 32 7.86 -1.08 3.84
C PHE A 32 8.12 -0.90 2.34
N PHE A 33 7.12 -0.47 1.57
CA PHE A 33 7.28 -0.21 0.12
C PHE A 33 8.35 0.83 -0.16
N ARG A 34 8.30 1.98 0.52
CA ARG A 34 9.31 3.04 0.39
C ARG A 34 10.70 2.50 0.70
N ASN A 35 10.85 1.76 1.81
CA ASN A 35 12.14 1.22 2.23
C ASN A 35 12.69 0.18 1.24
N VAL A 36 11.85 -0.68 0.67
CA VAL A 36 12.26 -1.65 -0.36
C VAL A 36 12.75 -0.94 -1.62
N VAL A 37 12.08 0.12 -2.07
CA VAL A 37 12.50 0.86 -3.27
C VAL A 37 13.80 1.64 -3.01
N MET A 38 13.89 2.34 -1.88
CA MET A 38 15.08 3.10 -1.51
C MET A 38 16.31 2.19 -1.36
N ASN A 39 16.18 1.06 -0.66
CA ASN A 39 17.30 0.14 -0.45
C ASN A 39 17.56 -0.80 -1.63
N GLY A 40 16.52 -1.14 -2.41
CA GLY A 40 16.60 -2.09 -3.50
C GLY A 40 17.22 -1.51 -4.77
N CYS A 41 16.96 -0.23 -5.07
CA CYS A 41 17.49 0.43 -6.27
C CYS A 41 17.96 1.87 -6.08
N GLY A 42 18.10 2.34 -4.83
CA GLY A 42 18.66 3.67 -4.54
C GLY A 42 17.74 4.84 -4.94
N PHE A 43 16.49 4.56 -5.29
CA PHE A 43 15.53 5.61 -5.63
C PHE A 43 14.96 6.21 -4.35
N GLN A 44 15.37 7.44 -4.04
CA GLN A 44 14.95 8.21 -2.87
C GLN A 44 13.47 8.61 -3.00
N MET A 45 12.55 7.65 -2.83
CA MET A 45 11.12 7.87 -3.03
C MET A 45 10.53 8.80 -1.97
N THR A 46 9.68 9.74 -2.37
CA THR A 46 8.92 10.58 -1.42
C THR A 46 7.87 9.77 -0.66
N TRP A 47 7.51 10.23 0.54
CA TRP A 47 6.50 9.57 1.35
C TRP A 47 5.11 9.60 0.67
N GLU A 48 4.80 10.72 0.03
CA GLU A 48 3.55 10.96 -0.69
C GLU A 48 3.41 9.98 -1.86
N SER A 49 4.46 9.79 -2.65
CA SER A 49 4.49 8.80 -3.73
C SER A 49 4.35 7.37 -3.22
N ALA A 50 5.01 7.03 -2.11
CA ALA A 50 4.88 5.70 -1.53
C ALA A 50 3.43 5.44 -1.07
N ARG A 51 2.79 6.45 -0.47
CA ARG A 51 1.40 6.40 -0.07
C ARG A 51 0.48 6.24 -1.27
N GLU A 52 0.57 7.12 -2.25
CA GLU A 52 -0.27 7.11 -3.45
C GLU A 52 -0.14 5.80 -4.22
N ALA A 53 1.08 5.29 -4.38
CA ALA A 53 1.33 4.00 -5.00
C ALA A 53 0.57 2.90 -4.24
N THR A 54 0.80 2.75 -2.94
CA THR A 54 0.15 1.70 -2.14
C THR A 54 -1.38 1.83 -2.07
N ASP A 55 -1.91 3.04 -2.03
CA ASP A 55 -3.36 3.29 -2.05
C ASP A 55 -3.95 2.88 -3.41
N THR A 56 -3.17 3.03 -4.49
CA THR A 56 -3.58 2.67 -5.86
C THR A 56 -3.64 1.16 -6.08
N PHE A 57 -2.61 0.41 -5.65
CA PHE A 57 -2.60 -1.05 -5.87
C PHE A 57 -3.28 -1.86 -4.76
N LYS A 58 -3.71 -1.20 -3.66
CA LYS A 58 -4.44 -1.80 -2.52
C LYS A 58 -3.86 -3.17 -2.14
N PRO A 59 -2.61 -3.22 -1.66
CA PRO A 59 -1.99 -4.48 -1.30
C PRO A 59 -2.81 -5.16 -0.23
N SER A 60 -3.14 -6.43 -0.45
CA SER A 60 -3.70 -7.27 0.59
C SER A 60 -2.59 -7.56 1.59
N ILE A 61 -2.57 -6.85 2.72
CA ILE A 61 -1.74 -7.28 3.85
C ILE A 61 -2.43 -8.51 4.42
N PRO A 62 -1.79 -9.70 4.42
CA PRO A 62 -2.30 -10.77 5.24
C PRO A 62 -2.15 -10.31 6.69
N THR A 63 -3.28 -10.17 7.39
CA THR A 63 -3.39 -9.82 8.81
C THR A 63 -2.75 -10.86 9.72
N GLU A 64 -2.34 -12.00 9.17
CA GLU A 64 -1.48 -12.96 9.84
C GLU A 64 -0.02 -12.65 9.55
N ARG A 65 0.76 -12.67 10.64
CA ARG A 65 2.22 -12.59 10.82
C ARG A 65 3.14 -13.27 9.77
N GLY A 66 2.58 -13.91 8.75
CA GLY A 66 3.25 -14.77 7.79
C GLY A 66 3.73 -14.13 6.48
N ARG A 67 3.18 -13.02 5.97
CA ARG A 67 3.61 -12.52 4.64
C ARG A 67 3.47 -11.00 4.46
N LEU A 68 4.37 -10.23 5.07
CA LEU A 68 4.68 -8.87 4.58
C LEU A 68 5.30 -8.88 3.16
N THR A 69 5.59 -10.06 2.61
CA THR A 69 5.87 -10.30 1.20
C THR A 69 4.57 -10.35 0.39
N ASP A 70 3.77 -9.29 0.43
CA ASP A 70 2.69 -9.17 -0.54
C ASP A 70 3.31 -9.20 -1.94
N ARG A 71 2.88 -10.17 -2.75
CA ARG A 71 3.47 -10.40 -4.07
C ARG A 71 3.21 -9.19 -4.98
N GLY A 72 2.12 -8.45 -4.75
CA GLY A 72 1.81 -7.20 -5.43
C GLY A 72 2.81 -6.10 -5.10
N LEU A 73 3.04 -5.86 -3.81
CA LEU A 73 3.97 -4.83 -3.33
C LEU A 73 5.42 -5.09 -3.79
N MET A 74 5.89 -6.33 -3.73
CA MET A 74 7.22 -6.70 -4.24
C MET A 74 7.32 -6.54 -5.76
N ARG A 75 6.28 -6.92 -6.52
CA ARG A 75 6.23 -6.70 -7.98
C ARG A 75 6.25 -5.22 -8.33
N ALA A 76 5.53 -4.38 -7.59
CA ALA A 76 5.55 -2.94 -7.75
C ALA A 76 6.96 -2.38 -7.51
N ALA A 77 7.62 -2.80 -6.43
CA ALA A 77 8.98 -2.35 -6.15
C ALA A 77 9.97 -2.79 -7.25
N ILE A 78 9.88 -4.04 -7.73
CA ILE A 78 10.70 -4.55 -8.85
C ILE A 78 10.44 -3.72 -10.12
N ALA A 79 9.18 -3.42 -10.44
CA ALA A 79 8.85 -2.62 -11.62
C ALA A 79 9.41 -1.20 -11.53
N VAL A 80 9.30 -0.56 -10.35
CA VAL A 80 9.94 0.74 -10.09
C VAL A 80 11.44 0.64 -10.30
N CYS A 81 12.11 -0.34 -9.69
CA CYS A 81 13.55 -0.50 -9.80
C CYS A 81 14.02 -0.79 -11.23
N GLY A 82 13.30 -1.62 -11.99
CA GLY A 82 13.61 -1.83 -13.41
C GLY A 82 13.47 -0.55 -14.24
N LYS A 83 12.51 0.32 -13.90
CA LYS A 83 12.43 1.64 -14.53
C LYS A 83 13.53 2.59 -14.08
N VAL A 84 13.93 2.58 -12.81
CA VAL A 84 15.03 3.40 -12.30
C VAL A 84 16.32 3.12 -13.08
N GLU A 85 16.61 1.85 -13.35
CA GLU A 85 17.77 1.45 -14.16
C GLU A 85 17.71 2.07 -15.57
N SER A 86 16.52 2.06 -16.20
CA SER A 86 16.33 2.65 -17.53
C SER A 86 16.23 4.19 -17.56
N ALA A 87 15.74 4.80 -16.47
CA ALA A 87 15.42 6.23 -16.37
C ALA A 87 16.53 7.05 -15.69
N GLY A 88 17.56 6.39 -15.15
CA GLY A 88 18.71 7.02 -14.50
C GLY A 88 18.32 7.93 -13.34
N LYS A 89 18.65 9.22 -13.45
CA LYS A 89 18.41 10.25 -12.41
C LYS A 89 17.06 10.97 -12.56
N SER A 90 16.10 10.40 -13.30
CA SER A 90 14.77 11.01 -13.42
C SER A 90 14.16 11.28 -12.04
N LYS A 91 13.54 12.47 -11.92
CA LYS A 91 12.82 12.90 -10.71
C LYS A 91 11.48 12.18 -10.56
N THR A 92 10.87 11.77 -11.66
CA THR A 92 9.57 11.10 -11.68
C THR A 92 9.65 9.87 -12.56
N ILE A 93 9.04 8.77 -12.10
CA ILE A 93 9.00 7.49 -12.80
C ILE A 93 7.56 7.01 -12.85
N GLU A 94 7.13 6.60 -14.04
CA GLU A 94 5.83 5.99 -14.22
C GLU A 94 6.00 4.48 -14.46
N VAL A 95 5.24 3.68 -13.71
CA VAL A 95 5.18 2.23 -13.91
C VAL A 95 3.74 1.76 -13.96
N GLN A 96 3.52 0.68 -14.72
CA GLN A 96 2.26 -0.04 -14.71
C GLN A 96 2.46 -1.36 -13.98
N VAL A 97 1.65 -1.61 -12.96
CA VAL A 97 1.71 -2.83 -12.17
C VAL A 97 0.31 -3.36 -11.88
N PRO A 98 0.11 -4.68 -11.90
CA PRO A 98 -1.17 -5.28 -11.56
C PRO A 98 -1.47 -5.07 -10.07
N ASP A 99 -2.69 -4.62 -9.77
CA ASP A 99 -3.22 -4.58 -8.41
C ASP A 99 -3.52 -6.00 -7.87
N SER A 100 -4.00 -6.07 -6.62
CA SER A 100 -4.39 -7.33 -5.98
C SER A 100 -5.50 -8.09 -6.73
N GLY A 101 -6.29 -7.40 -7.56
CA GLY A 101 -7.29 -7.98 -8.46
C GLY A 101 -6.74 -8.37 -9.84
N GLY A 102 -5.45 -8.17 -10.10
CA GLY A 102 -4.80 -8.44 -11.39
C GLY A 102 -4.99 -7.34 -12.43
N VAL A 103 -5.61 -6.21 -12.08
CA VAL A 103 -5.84 -5.09 -13.00
C VAL A 103 -4.59 -4.23 -13.06
N LEU A 104 -4.08 -3.97 -14.27
CA LEU A 104 -2.94 -3.07 -14.46
C LEU A 104 -3.31 -1.64 -14.03
N ARG A 105 -2.62 -1.14 -13.01
CA ARG A 105 -2.72 0.24 -12.53
C ARG A 105 -1.44 0.98 -12.87
N LYS A 106 -1.60 2.21 -13.34
CA LYS A 106 -0.49 3.15 -13.48
C LYS A 106 -0.21 3.78 -12.11
N ILE A 107 1.05 3.76 -11.69
CA ILE A 107 1.53 4.55 -10.55
C ILE A 107 2.63 5.49 -11.03
N VAL A 108 2.66 6.67 -10.42
CA VAL A 108 3.69 7.68 -10.64
C VAL A 108 4.42 7.81 -9.31
N VAL A 109 5.75 7.69 -9.35
CA VAL A 109 6.59 7.75 -8.16
C VAL A 109 7.64 8.83 -8.33
N GLU A 110 7.78 9.66 -7.31
CA GLU A 110 8.66 10.81 -7.30
C GLU A 110 9.83 10.59 -6.38
N ARG A 111 10.95 11.20 -6.77
CA ARG A 111 12.18 11.29 -6.00
C ARG A 111 12.14 12.54 -5.13
N GLU A 112 12.56 12.38 -3.89
CA GLU A 112 12.84 13.45 -2.91
C GLU A 112 13.96 14.38 -3.40
#